data_AF-A0A5E5Q926-F1
#
_entry.id   AF-A0A5E5Q926-F1
#
_cell.length_a   1.000
_cell.length_b   1.000
_cell.length_c   1.000
_cell.angle_alpha   90.00
_cell.angle_beta   90.00
_cell.angle_gamma   90.00
#
_symmetry.space_group_name_H-M   'P 1'
#
loop_
_entity.id
_entity.type
_entity.pdbx_description
1 polymer ?
#
loop_
_entity_poly.entity_id
_entity_poly.type
_entity_poly.pdbx_seq_one_letter_code
_entity_poly.pdbx_strand_id
1 'polypeptide(L)'
;NITKLNQALTDDATIRHISLVGCNLDNPTDNSTSTYAAQTLQNLKEIGVTSTSARSDYVAIGPDGRKLTSSTGTDAWKHKDSKAKTHYSFNELTGEVESRVYNSEGTLVRYNGKHLGDNNSQYQTNIVLQLSDNETVKNATNALTKKHPDNSYIAKIDDNGKLTVYDLNGNEVNLNVNGKYRINVVAHGSEMTAIGAEQLAAHITNLQTKLRIEQTEQGRIALVGCETDKP
;
A
#
# COMPACT_ATOMS: atom_id res chain seq x y z
N ASN A 1 30.25 -0.21 11.07
CA ASN A 1 31.62 0.33 10.97
C ASN A 1 31.81 1.35 9.83
N ILE A 2 30.74 1.81 9.16
CA ILE A 2 30.81 2.78 8.04
C ILE A 2 31.29 4.16 8.51
N THR A 3 30.89 4.59 9.70
CA THR A 3 31.33 5.85 10.32
C THR A 3 32.85 5.91 10.48
N LYS A 4 33.49 4.85 10.99
CA LYS A 4 34.94 4.80 11.15
C LYS A 4 35.66 4.75 9.80
N LEU A 5 35.09 4.07 8.81
CA LEU A 5 35.62 4.09 7.44
C LEU A 5 35.59 5.51 6.88
N ASN A 6 34.47 6.23 7.00
CA ASN A 6 34.37 7.60 6.51
C ASN A 6 35.34 8.57 7.22
N GLN A 7 35.59 8.37 8.51
CA GLN A 7 36.60 9.13 9.26
C GLN A 7 38.04 8.85 8.79
N ALA A 8 38.29 7.67 8.20
CA ALA A 8 39.60 7.29 7.68
C ALA A 8 39.80 7.63 6.19
N LEU A 9 38.74 8.04 5.49
CA LEU A 9 38.86 8.56 4.14
C LEU A 9 39.46 9.96 4.18
N THR A 10 40.43 10.22 3.31
CA THR A 10 41.03 11.55 3.11
C THR A 10 40.09 12.44 2.29
N ASP A 11 40.31 13.75 2.31
CA ASP A 11 39.38 14.81 1.85
C ASP A 11 38.79 14.62 0.43
N ASP A 12 39.42 13.82 -0.42
CA ASP A 12 38.98 13.57 -1.80
C ASP A 12 37.94 12.45 -1.94
N ALA A 13 37.71 11.64 -0.91
CA ALA A 13 36.82 10.47 -0.96
C ALA A 13 35.62 10.60 -0.01
N THR A 14 34.41 10.67 -0.57
CA THR A 14 33.15 10.78 0.19
C THR A 14 32.21 9.60 -0.08
N ILE A 15 31.61 9.05 0.98
CA ILE A 15 30.59 8.01 0.85
C ILE A 15 29.22 8.68 0.69
N ARG A 16 28.69 8.73 -0.54
CA ARG A 16 27.37 9.35 -0.79
C ARG A 16 26.22 8.34 -0.82
N HIS A 17 26.51 7.10 -1.23
CA HIS A 17 25.54 6.01 -1.32
C HIS A 17 26.13 4.72 -0.76
N ILE A 18 25.32 3.96 -0.03
CA ILE A 18 25.69 2.62 0.44
C ILE A 18 24.67 1.58 -0.05
N SER A 19 25.15 0.37 -0.32
CA SER A 19 24.30 -0.78 -0.62
C SER A 19 24.50 -1.81 0.48
N LEU A 20 23.48 -2.01 1.30
CA LEU A 20 23.48 -2.99 2.37
C LEU A 20 23.20 -4.36 1.77
N VAL A 21 24.17 -5.26 1.94
CA VAL A 21 24.13 -6.64 1.44
C VAL A 21 24.40 -7.55 2.62
N GLY A 22 23.39 -8.30 3.05
CA GLY A 22 23.51 -9.25 4.15
C GLY A 22 22.44 -10.32 4.05
N CYS A 23 22.72 -11.52 4.54
CA CYS A 23 21.70 -12.54 4.71
C CYS A 23 20.71 -12.06 5.78
N ASN A 24 19.45 -11.86 5.40
CA ASN A 24 18.35 -11.63 6.32
C ASN A 24 18.51 -10.38 7.23
N LEU A 25 18.55 -9.19 6.62
CA LEU A 25 18.52 -7.89 7.33
C LEU A 25 17.13 -7.56 7.93
N ASP A 26 16.49 -8.51 8.61
CA ASP A 26 15.10 -8.42 9.12
C ASP A 26 14.06 -8.13 8.02
N ASN A 27 14.06 -8.99 7.00
CA ASN A 27 13.07 -9.08 5.91
C ASN A 27 12.45 -7.72 5.47
N PRO A 28 13.26 -6.76 4.97
CA PRO A 28 12.91 -5.34 4.88
C PRO A 28 11.81 -4.93 3.88
N THR A 29 11.23 -5.86 3.11
CA THR A 29 10.16 -5.51 2.15
C THR A 29 8.82 -6.10 2.49
N ASP A 30 8.71 -7.32 3.01
CA ASP A 30 7.39 -7.87 3.34
C ASP A 30 6.93 -7.48 4.74
N ASN A 31 7.87 -6.99 5.55
CA ASN A 31 7.56 -6.29 6.77
C ASN A 31 7.61 -4.77 6.54
N SER A 32 6.44 -4.15 6.37
CA SER A 32 6.27 -2.69 6.30
C SER A 32 6.78 -1.94 7.55
N THR A 33 7.20 -2.66 8.60
CA THR A 33 7.77 -2.13 9.84
C THR A 33 9.30 -2.27 9.95
N SER A 34 9.99 -2.86 8.96
CA SER A 34 11.46 -2.97 9.01
C SER A 34 12.10 -1.60 8.86
N THR A 35 12.74 -1.13 9.93
CA THR A 35 13.31 0.22 10.04
C THR A 35 14.83 0.24 9.87
N TYR A 36 15.49 -0.92 9.76
CA TYR A 36 16.95 -1.03 9.84
C TYR A 36 17.68 -0.16 8.81
N ALA A 37 17.30 -0.25 7.53
CA ALA A 37 17.95 0.53 6.47
C ALA A 37 17.64 2.03 6.59
N ALA A 38 16.44 2.39 7.03
CA ALA A 38 16.06 3.79 7.27
C ALA A 38 16.82 4.40 8.46
N GLN A 39 16.90 3.68 9.59
CA GLN A 39 17.68 4.08 10.76
C GLN A 39 19.18 4.14 10.44
N THR A 40 19.69 3.18 9.65
CA THR A 40 21.07 3.21 9.17
C THR A 40 21.32 4.47 8.34
N LEU A 41 20.41 4.84 7.44
CA LEU A 41 20.56 6.08 6.66
C LEU A 41 20.53 7.31 7.57
N GLN A 42 19.62 7.38 8.55
CA GLN A 42 19.57 8.47 9.52
C GLN A 42 20.90 8.63 10.29
N ASN A 43 21.45 7.52 10.81
CA ASN A 43 22.72 7.53 11.54
C ASN A 43 23.92 7.94 10.67
N LEU A 44 23.81 7.85 9.34
CA LEU A 44 24.87 8.20 8.41
C LEU A 44 24.67 9.57 7.75
N LYS A 45 23.60 10.29 8.09
CA LYS A 45 23.29 11.63 7.57
C LYS A 45 24.43 12.62 7.85
N GLU A 46 24.93 12.62 9.09
CA GLU A 46 25.96 13.56 9.55
C GLU A 46 27.31 13.39 8.85
N ILE A 47 27.55 12.23 8.24
CA ILE A 47 28.78 11.93 7.51
C ILE A 47 28.61 12.04 5.98
N GLY A 48 27.49 12.60 5.51
CA GLY A 48 27.27 12.94 4.10
C GLY A 48 26.64 11.83 3.25
N VAL A 49 26.20 10.72 3.83
CA VAL A 49 25.44 9.68 3.10
C VAL A 49 24.04 10.21 2.84
N THR A 50 23.62 10.27 1.57
CA THR A 50 22.32 10.83 1.18
C THR A 50 21.29 9.77 0.79
N SER A 51 21.74 8.54 0.54
CA SER A 51 20.85 7.43 0.18
C SER A 51 21.44 6.06 0.52
N THR A 52 20.57 5.08 0.69
CA THR A 52 20.96 3.67 0.84
C THR A 52 20.03 2.76 0.04
N SER A 53 20.47 1.55 -0.26
CA SER A 53 19.57 0.50 -0.71
C SER A 53 19.79 -0.78 0.09
N ALA A 54 18.69 -1.50 0.31
CA ALA A 54 18.69 -2.80 0.99
C ALA A 54 17.96 -3.82 0.13
N ARG A 55 18.36 -5.10 0.25
CA ARG A 55 17.64 -6.22 -0.34
C ARG A 55 16.95 -7.03 0.75
N SER A 56 15.74 -7.48 0.47
CA SER A 56 14.95 -8.31 1.39
C SER A 56 15.30 -9.79 1.33
N ASP A 57 15.71 -10.22 0.15
CA ASP A 57 16.10 -11.59 -0.13
C ASP A 57 17.61 -11.81 0.04
N TYR A 58 18.00 -13.09 0.08
CA TYR A 58 19.40 -13.51 0.14
C TYR A 58 20.17 -12.95 -1.05
N VAL A 59 21.41 -12.54 -0.82
CA VAL A 59 22.28 -11.98 -1.85
C VAL A 59 23.58 -12.76 -1.93
N ALA A 60 24.01 -13.08 -3.14
CA ALA A 60 25.30 -13.69 -3.42
C ALA A 60 25.98 -12.99 -4.60
N ILE A 61 27.29 -13.21 -4.75
CA ILE A 61 28.03 -12.84 -5.96
C ILE A 61 28.11 -14.09 -6.83
N GLY A 62 27.57 -13.99 -8.04
CA GLY A 62 27.63 -15.07 -9.02
C GLY A 62 29.04 -15.27 -9.59
N PRO A 63 29.30 -16.39 -10.28
CA PRO A 63 30.58 -16.64 -10.94
C PRO A 63 30.97 -15.58 -11.99
N ASP A 64 29.98 -14.86 -12.53
CA ASP A 64 30.16 -13.74 -13.45
C ASP A 64 30.38 -12.38 -12.75
N GLY A 65 30.57 -12.40 -11.42
CA GLY A 65 30.79 -11.21 -10.59
C GLY A 65 29.51 -10.39 -10.33
N ARG A 66 28.35 -10.81 -10.83
CA ARG A 66 27.10 -10.06 -10.66
C ARG A 66 26.44 -10.37 -9.34
N LYS A 67 25.74 -9.38 -8.77
CA LYS A 67 24.90 -9.57 -7.59
C LYS A 67 23.64 -10.36 -7.97
N LEU A 68 23.44 -11.48 -7.31
CA LEU A 68 22.26 -12.34 -7.44
C LEU A 68 21.38 -12.23 -6.20
N THR A 69 20.10 -12.51 -6.36
CA THR A 69 19.10 -12.45 -5.30
C THR A 69 18.26 -13.72 -5.30
N SER A 70 17.99 -14.31 -4.12
CA SER A 70 17.17 -15.52 -3.97
C SER A 70 16.30 -15.41 -2.72
N SER A 71 15.04 -15.80 -2.82
CA SER A 71 14.13 -15.85 -1.67
C SER A 71 14.41 -17.03 -0.72
N THR A 72 15.10 -18.06 -1.20
CA THR A 72 15.41 -19.27 -0.41
C THR A 72 16.86 -19.30 0.07
N GLY A 73 17.74 -18.53 -0.57
CA GLY A 73 19.18 -18.52 -0.32
C GLY A 73 19.91 -19.80 -0.75
N THR A 74 19.20 -20.78 -1.33
CA THR A 74 19.75 -22.09 -1.71
C THR A 74 19.56 -22.39 -3.19
N ASP A 75 18.51 -21.86 -3.82
CA ASP A 75 18.21 -22.03 -5.24
C ASP A 75 17.58 -20.76 -5.86
N ALA A 76 17.18 -20.82 -7.13
CA ALA A 76 16.44 -19.75 -7.83
C ALA A 76 17.10 -18.35 -7.80
N TRP A 77 18.44 -18.30 -7.87
CA TRP A 77 19.20 -17.05 -7.90
C TRP A 77 18.91 -16.22 -9.16
N LYS A 78 18.43 -14.99 -8.97
CA LYS A 78 18.07 -14.05 -10.03
C LYS A 78 18.99 -12.85 -10.05
N HIS A 79 19.43 -12.47 -11.24
CA HIS A 79 20.06 -11.18 -11.46
C HIS A 79 18.98 -10.09 -11.63
N LYS A 80 19.17 -8.91 -11.01
CA LYS A 80 18.25 -7.77 -11.06
C LYS A 80 16.81 -8.11 -10.61
N ASP A 81 16.67 -8.78 -9.47
CA ASP A 81 15.37 -8.80 -8.79
C ASP A 81 15.09 -7.40 -8.20
N SER A 82 14.34 -6.58 -8.93
CA SER A 82 14.00 -5.22 -8.53
C SER A 82 12.95 -5.19 -7.42
N LYS A 83 12.07 -6.20 -7.35
CA LYS A 83 11.01 -6.27 -6.33
C LYS A 83 11.59 -6.49 -4.94
N ALA A 84 12.68 -7.25 -4.86
CA ALA A 84 13.41 -7.49 -3.63
C ALA A 84 14.37 -6.36 -3.22
N LYS A 85 14.34 -5.19 -3.88
CA LYS A 85 15.25 -4.07 -3.59
C LYS A 85 14.48 -2.81 -3.19
N THR A 86 14.75 -2.33 -1.98
CA THR A 86 14.26 -1.03 -1.49
C THR A 86 15.35 0.02 -1.56
N HIS A 87 14.99 1.19 -2.06
CA HIS A 87 15.81 2.39 -2.11
C HIS A 87 15.35 3.36 -1.04
N TYR A 88 16.26 3.94 -0.28
CA TYR A 88 15.98 4.94 0.74
C TYR A 88 16.75 6.23 0.43
N SER A 89 16.10 7.36 0.62
CA SER A 89 16.69 8.70 0.47
C SER A 89 16.10 9.65 1.50
N PHE A 90 16.73 10.81 1.69
CA PHE A 90 16.09 11.91 2.40
C PHE A 90 15.13 12.65 1.49
N ASN A 91 13.93 12.91 1.97
CA ASN A 91 13.00 13.83 1.33
C ASN A 91 13.57 15.25 1.45
N GLU A 92 13.67 15.95 0.32
CA GLU A 92 14.31 17.28 0.28
C GLU A 92 13.52 18.36 1.02
N LEU A 93 12.20 18.17 1.21
CA LEU A 93 11.33 19.12 1.88
C LEU A 93 11.23 18.87 3.38
N THR A 94 11.10 17.60 3.80
CA THR A 94 10.89 17.25 5.21
C THR A 94 12.17 16.84 5.93
N GLY A 95 13.22 16.46 5.19
CA GLY A 95 14.44 15.89 5.75
C GLY A 95 14.27 14.50 6.36
N GLU A 96 13.09 13.90 6.23
CA GLU A 96 12.76 12.54 6.68
C GLU A 96 13.24 11.50 5.66
N VAL A 97 13.41 10.26 6.11
CA VAL A 97 13.75 9.15 5.19
C VAL A 97 12.49 8.64 4.52
N GLU A 98 12.53 8.58 3.19
CA GLU A 98 11.52 7.96 2.34
C GLU A 98 12.07 6.68 1.71
N SER A 99 11.19 5.73 1.38
CA SER A 99 11.54 4.44 0.77
C SER A 99 10.81 4.23 -0.55
N ARG A 100 11.47 3.61 -1.54
CA ARG A 100 10.96 3.35 -2.88
C ARG A 100 11.32 1.94 -3.36
N VAL A 101 10.37 1.25 -3.98
CA VAL A 101 10.61 -0.04 -4.67
C VAL A 101 10.15 0.09 -6.11
N TYR A 102 10.94 -0.43 -7.05
CA TYR A 102 10.65 -0.38 -8.47
C TYR A 102 10.47 -1.79 -9.04
N ASN A 103 9.65 -1.94 -10.08
CA ASN A 103 9.57 -3.20 -10.84
C ASN A 103 10.78 -3.35 -11.79
N SER A 104 10.82 -4.45 -12.56
CA SER A 104 11.89 -4.71 -13.54
C SER A 104 11.93 -3.71 -14.70
N GLU A 105 10.83 -2.99 -14.96
CA GLU A 105 10.71 -1.96 -16.01
C GLU A 105 11.12 -0.57 -15.51
N GLY A 106 11.41 -0.42 -14.22
CA GLY A 106 11.75 0.86 -13.59
C GLY A 106 10.54 1.67 -13.11
N THR A 107 9.34 1.09 -13.09
CA THR A 107 8.12 1.72 -12.56
C THR A 107 8.11 1.65 -11.03
N LEU A 108 7.79 2.76 -10.36
CA LEU A 108 7.65 2.82 -8.90
C LEU A 108 6.43 2.01 -8.46
N VAL A 109 6.64 0.94 -7.71
CA VAL A 109 5.59 0.04 -7.23
C VAL A 109 5.38 0.08 -5.73
N ARG A 110 6.29 0.69 -4.95
CA ARG A 110 6.05 0.96 -3.51
C ARG A 110 6.67 2.27 -3.09
N TYR A 111 6.00 3.01 -2.23
CA TYR A 111 6.47 4.26 -1.61
C TYR A 111 6.17 4.25 -0.11
N ASN A 112 7.18 4.47 0.73
CA ASN A 112 7.08 4.43 2.20
C ASN A 112 6.35 3.18 2.70
N GLY A 113 6.76 2.01 2.20
CA GLY A 113 6.15 0.71 2.51
C GLY A 113 4.81 0.45 1.83
N LYS A 114 4.08 1.50 1.42
CA LYS A 114 2.78 1.40 0.74
C LYS A 114 2.96 0.93 -0.70
N HIS A 115 2.21 -0.09 -1.07
CA HIS A 115 2.23 -0.60 -2.43
C HIS A 115 1.44 0.32 -3.37
N LEU A 116 2.08 0.72 -4.47
CA LEU A 116 1.59 1.67 -5.48
C LEU A 116 1.02 0.98 -6.75
N GLY A 117 1.02 -0.35 -6.82
CA GLY A 117 0.46 -1.09 -7.97
C GLY A 117 0.10 -2.60 -7.88
N ASP A 118 -0.06 -3.25 -6.72
CA ASP A 118 -0.26 -4.71 -6.54
C ASP A 118 -1.38 -4.98 -5.51
N ASN A 119 -2.45 -4.19 -5.56
CA ASN A 119 -3.74 -4.86 -5.59
C ASN A 119 -4.00 -5.01 -7.08
N ASN A 120 -4.37 -6.18 -7.60
CA ASN A 120 -4.94 -6.30 -8.97
C ASN A 120 -6.20 -5.42 -9.18
N SER A 121 -6.54 -4.58 -8.20
CA SER A 121 -7.47 -3.50 -8.32
C SER A 121 -6.86 -2.40 -9.15
N GLN A 122 -7.51 -2.11 -10.27
CA GLN A 122 -7.30 -0.86 -10.99
C GLN A 122 -7.68 0.40 -10.18
N TYR A 123 -8.18 0.26 -8.95
CA TYR A 123 -8.59 1.36 -8.06
C TYR A 123 -7.60 1.49 -6.90
N GLN A 124 -7.23 2.73 -6.59
CA GLN A 124 -6.36 3.09 -5.47
C GLN A 124 -7.08 2.93 -4.13
N THR A 125 -8.40 3.13 -4.11
CA THR A 125 -9.26 2.90 -2.94
C THR A 125 -10.53 2.14 -3.35
N ASN A 126 -10.83 1.06 -2.63
CA ASN A 126 -12.08 0.33 -2.72
C ASN A 126 -12.87 0.55 -1.43
N ILE A 127 -14.13 0.96 -1.54
CA ILE A 127 -15.05 1.03 -0.40
C ILE A 127 -16.20 0.07 -0.68
N VAL A 128 -16.59 -0.70 0.31
CA VAL A 128 -17.78 -1.53 0.28
C VAL A 128 -18.78 -0.98 1.29
N LEU A 129 -19.86 -0.39 0.79
CA LEU A 129 -20.97 0.12 1.59
C LEU A 129 -21.96 -1.04 1.82
N GLN A 130 -21.93 -1.59 3.03
CA GLN A 130 -22.83 -2.66 3.48
C GLN A 130 -24.13 -2.02 4.00
N LEU A 131 -25.26 -2.26 3.31
CA LEU A 131 -26.54 -1.63 3.68
C LEU A 131 -27.40 -2.45 4.65
N SER A 132 -27.09 -3.73 4.86
CA SER A 132 -27.82 -4.56 5.82
C SER A 132 -26.88 -5.53 6.56
N ASP A 133 -27.31 -5.97 7.74
CA ASP A 133 -26.59 -6.96 8.55
C ASP A 133 -26.95 -8.41 8.20
N ASN A 134 -27.69 -8.61 7.11
CA ASN A 134 -27.98 -9.92 6.54
C ASN A 134 -26.70 -10.71 6.28
N GLU A 135 -26.69 -12.01 6.60
CA GLU A 135 -25.49 -12.85 6.49
C GLU A 135 -24.94 -12.93 5.06
N THR A 136 -25.82 -12.96 4.04
CA THR A 136 -25.39 -12.95 2.63
C THR A 136 -24.68 -11.66 2.28
N VAL A 137 -25.21 -10.52 2.74
CA VAL A 137 -24.65 -9.18 2.51
C VAL A 137 -23.32 -9.00 3.24
N LYS A 138 -23.20 -9.51 4.47
CA LYS A 138 -21.93 -9.60 5.20
C LYS A 138 -20.90 -10.45 4.49
N ASN A 139 -21.29 -11.63 4.01
CA ASN A 139 -20.39 -12.54 3.30
C ASN A 139 -19.89 -11.95 1.98
N ALA A 140 -20.78 -11.32 1.21
CA ALA A 140 -20.43 -10.59 -0.02
C ALA A 140 -19.48 -9.43 0.29
N THR A 141 -19.78 -8.63 1.32
CA THR A 141 -18.92 -7.53 1.76
C THR A 141 -17.51 -8.02 2.10
N ASN A 142 -17.41 -9.07 2.92
CA ASN A 142 -16.13 -9.67 3.30
C ASN A 142 -15.37 -10.25 2.11
N ALA A 143 -16.06 -10.88 1.15
CA ALA A 143 -15.42 -11.43 -0.04
C ALA A 143 -14.86 -10.32 -0.96
N LEU A 144 -15.61 -9.23 -1.12
CA LEU A 144 -15.19 -8.08 -1.95
C LEU A 144 -13.98 -7.37 -1.36
N THR A 145 -13.94 -7.14 -0.05
CA THR A 145 -12.81 -6.46 0.60
C THR A 145 -11.56 -7.33 0.63
N LYS A 146 -11.70 -8.65 0.86
CA LYS A 146 -10.58 -9.61 0.81
C LYS A 146 -9.93 -9.75 -0.57
N LYS A 147 -10.60 -9.32 -1.65
CA LYS A 147 -10.01 -9.32 -3.00
C LYS A 147 -8.83 -8.33 -3.12
N HIS A 148 -8.89 -7.22 -2.39
CA HIS A 148 -7.90 -6.15 -2.39
C HIS A 148 -7.69 -5.61 -0.97
N PRO A 149 -7.18 -6.43 -0.05
CA PRO A 149 -7.22 -6.14 1.39
C PRO A 149 -6.44 -4.88 1.76
N ASP A 150 -5.37 -4.57 1.03
CA ASP A 150 -4.47 -3.45 1.36
C ASP A 150 -5.06 -2.06 1.04
N ASN A 151 -6.17 -2.01 0.29
CA ASN A 151 -6.82 -0.75 -0.08
C ASN A 151 -8.34 -0.80 -0.05
N SER A 152 -8.90 -1.77 0.66
CA SER A 152 -10.34 -1.93 0.84
C SER A 152 -10.79 -1.47 2.22
N TYR A 153 -11.99 -0.90 2.29
CA TYR A 153 -12.61 -0.43 3.52
C TYR A 153 -14.09 -0.81 3.54
N ILE A 154 -14.64 -1.01 4.73
CA ILE A 154 -16.06 -1.33 4.92
C ILE A 154 -16.77 -0.10 5.49
N ALA A 155 -17.79 0.39 4.80
CA ALA A 155 -18.68 1.42 5.32
C ALA A 155 -20.00 0.78 5.76
N LYS A 156 -20.49 1.17 6.94
CA LYS A 156 -21.77 0.71 7.51
C LYS A 156 -22.59 1.90 8.00
N ILE A 157 -23.90 1.77 7.91
CA ILE A 157 -24.87 2.72 8.44
C ILE A 157 -25.59 1.98 9.58
N ASP A 158 -25.61 2.55 10.77
CA ASP A 158 -26.37 1.99 11.88
C ASP A 158 -27.86 2.36 11.81
N ASP A 159 -28.68 1.81 12.71
CA ASP A 159 -30.12 2.06 12.75
C ASP A 159 -30.49 3.54 12.98
N ASN A 160 -29.55 4.35 13.48
CA ASN A 160 -29.72 5.79 13.68
C ASN A 160 -29.27 6.62 12.47
N GLY A 161 -28.85 5.96 11.38
CA GLY A 161 -28.32 6.60 10.19
C GLY A 161 -26.86 7.05 10.31
N LYS A 162 -26.14 6.68 11.39
CA LYS A 162 -24.74 7.06 11.56
C LYS A 162 -23.86 6.21 10.66
N LEU A 163 -23.20 6.89 9.73
CA LEU A 163 -22.22 6.27 8.84
C LEU A 163 -20.84 6.16 9.51
N THR A 164 -20.30 4.94 9.52
CA THR A 164 -18.97 4.62 10.08
C THR A 164 -18.16 3.79 9.07
N VAL A 165 -16.84 4.03 9.00
CA VAL A 165 -15.94 3.35 8.06
C VAL A 165 -14.88 2.60 8.84
N TYR A 166 -14.61 1.35 8.43
CA TYR A 166 -13.72 0.43 9.11
C TYR A 166 -12.63 -0.10 8.17
N ASP A 167 -11.45 -0.37 8.73
CA ASP A 167 -10.46 -1.25 8.10
C ASP A 167 -10.89 -2.73 8.19
N LEU A 168 -10.11 -3.64 7.59
CA LEU A 168 -10.41 -5.07 7.60
C LEU A 168 -10.20 -5.74 8.98
N ASN A 169 -9.54 -5.05 9.92
CA ASN A 169 -9.38 -5.51 11.30
C ASN A 169 -10.55 -5.08 12.19
N GLY A 170 -11.49 -4.29 11.65
CA GLY A 170 -12.66 -3.79 12.37
C GLY A 170 -12.41 -2.49 13.13
N ASN A 171 -11.28 -1.81 12.92
CA ASN A 171 -11.02 -0.51 13.53
C ASN A 171 -11.72 0.58 12.74
N GLU A 172 -12.39 1.52 13.43
CA GLU A 172 -12.90 2.72 12.78
C GLU A 172 -11.74 3.56 12.24
N VAL A 173 -11.86 4.02 10.99
CA VAL A 173 -10.83 4.82 10.32
C VAL A 173 -11.42 6.10 9.75
N ASN A 174 -10.63 7.17 9.84
CA ASN A 174 -10.86 8.39 9.08
C ASN A 174 -9.95 8.39 7.86
N LEU A 175 -10.56 8.39 6.67
CA LEU A 175 -9.86 8.31 5.40
C LEU A 175 -10.24 9.51 4.53
N ASN A 176 -9.24 10.10 3.86
CA ASN A 176 -9.46 10.99 2.74
C ASN A 176 -9.18 10.20 1.45
N VAL A 177 -10.11 10.19 0.51
CA VAL A 177 -10.00 9.43 -0.74
C VAL A 177 -9.64 10.35 -1.90
N ASN A 178 -8.43 10.18 -2.40
CA ASN A 178 -7.92 10.88 -3.58
C ASN A 178 -7.68 9.87 -4.71
N GLY A 179 -7.77 10.35 -5.96
CA GLY A 179 -7.49 9.55 -7.15
C GLY A 179 -8.56 8.50 -7.48
N LYS A 180 -8.17 7.40 -8.13
CA LYS A 180 -9.12 6.44 -8.73
C LYS A 180 -9.76 5.56 -7.66
N TYR A 181 -11.07 5.68 -7.47
CA TYR A 181 -11.80 4.96 -6.43
C TYR A 181 -12.97 4.13 -6.97
N ARG A 182 -13.41 3.13 -6.19
CA ARG A 182 -14.67 2.42 -6.40
C ARG A 182 -15.46 2.26 -5.11
N ILE A 183 -16.75 2.55 -5.16
CA ILE A 183 -17.73 2.23 -4.11
C ILE A 183 -18.59 1.08 -4.61
N ASN A 184 -18.60 -0.05 -3.91
CA ASN A 184 -19.55 -1.13 -4.12
C ASN A 184 -20.65 -0.98 -3.08
N VAL A 185 -21.89 -0.76 -3.51
CA VAL A 185 -23.07 -0.67 -2.64
C VAL A 185 -23.70 -2.06 -2.59
N VAL A 186 -23.73 -2.69 -1.42
CA VAL A 186 -24.05 -4.12 -1.27
C VAL A 186 -25.29 -4.30 -0.42
N ALA A 187 -26.31 -4.91 -1.01
CA ALA A 187 -27.57 -5.29 -0.38
C ALA A 187 -28.31 -6.29 -1.28
N HIS A 188 -29.39 -6.89 -0.77
CA HIS A 188 -30.34 -7.56 -1.66
C HIS A 188 -31.08 -6.55 -2.55
N GLY A 189 -31.53 -6.99 -3.72
CA GLY A 189 -32.31 -6.14 -4.63
C GLY A 189 -33.55 -5.55 -3.97
N SER A 190 -34.31 -6.41 -3.28
CA SER A 190 -35.50 -6.01 -2.52
C SER A 190 -35.20 -5.00 -1.42
N GLU A 191 -34.04 -5.08 -0.76
CA GLU A 191 -33.59 -4.09 0.22
C GLU A 191 -33.29 -2.75 -0.47
N MET A 192 -32.60 -2.76 -1.61
CA MET A 192 -32.34 -1.55 -2.39
C MET A 192 -33.63 -0.89 -2.90
N THR A 193 -34.60 -1.70 -3.37
CA THR A 193 -35.93 -1.22 -3.78
C THR A 193 -36.68 -0.60 -2.60
N ALA A 194 -36.63 -1.23 -1.42
CA ALA A 194 -37.28 -0.72 -0.22
C ALA A 194 -36.65 0.60 0.29
N ILE A 195 -35.32 0.74 0.18
CA ILE A 195 -34.62 1.99 0.49
C ILE A 195 -34.99 3.08 -0.53
N GLY A 196 -35.08 2.72 -1.80
CA GLY A 196 -35.40 3.65 -2.88
C GLY A 196 -34.20 4.48 -3.36
N ALA A 197 -34.29 4.97 -4.61
CA ALA A 197 -33.18 5.62 -5.30
C ALA A 197 -32.70 6.91 -4.62
N GLU A 198 -33.63 7.74 -4.11
CA GLU A 198 -33.29 9.00 -3.44
C GLU A 198 -32.47 8.78 -2.17
N GLN A 199 -32.90 7.83 -1.35
CA GLN A 199 -32.23 7.53 -0.09
C GLN A 199 -30.91 6.78 -0.31
N LEU A 200 -30.83 5.91 -1.32
CA LEU A 200 -29.56 5.33 -1.77
C LEU A 200 -28.57 6.41 -2.22
N ALA A 201 -29.02 7.40 -3.02
CA ALA A 201 -28.19 8.51 -3.44
C ALA A 201 -27.72 9.36 -2.25
N ALA A 202 -28.59 9.60 -1.26
CA ALA A 202 -28.24 10.30 -0.02
C ALA A 202 -27.17 9.53 0.78
N HIS A 203 -27.28 8.20 0.90
CA HIS A 203 -26.28 7.38 1.58
C HIS A 203 -24.91 7.44 0.90
N ILE A 204 -24.88 7.35 -0.44
CA ILE A 204 -23.65 7.48 -1.22
C ILE A 204 -23.06 8.88 -1.07
N THR A 205 -23.88 9.93 -1.13
CA THR A 205 -23.44 11.32 -0.97
C THR A 205 -22.84 11.54 0.41
N ASN A 206 -23.51 11.09 1.47
CA ASN A 206 -23.01 11.18 2.84
C ASN A 206 -21.67 10.44 3.01
N LEU A 207 -21.52 9.28 2.36
CA LEU A 207 -20.25 8.55 2.33
C LEU A 207 -19.16 9.31 1.60
N GLN A 208 -19.46 9.88 0.44
CA GLN A 208 -18.51 10.69 -0.32
C GLN A 208 -18.06 11.92 0.49
N THR A 209 -18.98 12.59 1.18
CA THR A 209 -18.66 13.71 2.07
C THR A 209 -17.81 13.28 3.27
N LYS A 210 -18.17 12.19 3.97
CA LYS A 210 -17.40 11.69 5.12
C LYS A 210 -15.96 11.34 4.74
N LEU A 211 -15.78 10.75 3.56
CA LEU A 211 -14.49 10.36 3.01
C LEU A 211 -13.75 11.49 2.28
N ARG A 212 -14.33 12.69 2.24
CA ARG A 212 -13.82 13.86 1.51
C ARG A 212 -13.38 13.50 0.09
N ILE A 213 -14.19 12.71 -0.61
CA ILE A 213 -13.82 12.16 -1.92
C ILE A 213 -13.69 13.31 -2.93
N GLU A 214 -12.50 13.45 -3.49
CA GLU A 214 -12.28 14.28 -4.67
C GLU A 214 -12.95 13.61 -5.88
N GLN A 215 -13.93 14.27 -6.48
CA GLN A 215 -14.64 13.72 -7.63
C GLN A 215 -13.72 13.73 -8.85
N THR A 216 -13.53 12.56 -9.46
CA THR A 216 -12.71 12.38 -10.67
C THR A 216 -13.50 11.59 -11.70
N GLU A 217 -13.19 11.76 -12.99
CA GLU A 217 -13.78 10.98 -14.08
C GLU A 217 -13.52 9.46 -13.95
N GLN A 218 -12.60 9.07 -13.07
CA GLN A 218 -12.20 7.68 -12.84
C GLN A 218 -12.90 7.03 -11.65
N GLY A 219 -13.67 7.78 -10.86
CA GLY A 219 -14.51 7.28 -9.78
C GLY A 219 -15.63 6.38 -10.30
N ARG A 220 -15.93 5.29 -9.59
CA ARG A 220 -17.00 4.35 -9.97
C ARG A 220 -17.88 3.99 -8.78
N ILE A 221 -19.17 3.87 -9.03
CA ILE A 221 -20.15 3.28 -8.10
C ILE A 221 -20.70 2.02 -8.78
N ALA A 222 -20.76 0.91 -8.06
CA ALA A 222 -21.35 -0.34 -8.50
C ALA A 222 -22.44 -0.74 -7.51
N LEU A 223 -23.64 -1.03 -8.02
CA LEU A 223 -24.68 -1.69 -7.22
C LEU A 223 -24.44 -3.20 -7.28
N VAL A 224 -24.36 -3.82 -6.11
CA VAL A 224 -24.11 -5.25 -5.95
C VAL A 224 -25.31 -5.85 -5.23
N GLY A 225 -26.29 -6.25 -6.03
CA GLY A 225 -27.52 -6.90 -5.63
C GLY A 225 -28.19 -7.51 -6.87
N CYS A 226 -29.10 -8.46 -6.69
CA CYS A 226 -29.90 -8.99 -7.79
C CYS A 226 -30.97 -7.96 -8.20
N GLU A 227 -31.32 -7.90 -9.48
CA GLU A 227 -32.51 -7.18 -9.97
C GLU A 227 -32.58 -5.68 -9.62
N THR A 228 -31.42 -5.04 -9.43
CA THR A 228 -31.33 -3.62 -9.01
C THR A 228 -31.75 -2.62 -10.10
N ASP A 229 -32.05 -3.11 -11.31
CA ASP A 229 -32.44 -2.36 -12.50
C ASP A 229 -33.83 -2.78 -13.03
N LYS A 230 -34.57 -3.63 -12.31
CA LYS A 230 -35.94 -3.98 -12.71
C LYS A 230 -36.89 -2.79 -12.46
N PRO A 231 -37.71 -2.41 -13.46
CA PRO A 231 -38.69 -1.34 -13.33
C PRO A 231 -39.75 -1.61 -12.25
#